data_AF-A0A6I7PH36-F1
#
_entry.id   AF-A0A6I7PH36-F1
#
_cell.length_a   1.000
_cell.length_b   1.000
_cell.length_c   1.000
_cell.angle_alpha   90.00
_cell.angle_beta   90.00
_cell.angle_gamma   90.00
#
_symmetry.space_group_name_H-M   'P 1'
#
loop_
_entity.id
_entity.type
_entity.pdbx_description
1 polymer ?
#
loop_
_entity_poly.entity_id
_entity_poly.type
_entity_poly.pdbx_seq_one_letter_code
_entity_poly.pdbx_strand_id
1 'polypeptide(L)'
;MAPASSLNQSRARVPTLVLLEPEQVSLVRAIGSLGHLEFVGVGAPASSGAGAARDAAAALESEPADDFRRALASTEARLVLFAASGASDEEPTLDDPELLGECRERGMKIASIEPCPASGMDLRRFEKQGAAIGADREAVRFVPAMRRSRGFRAAQEVLESMGATRSLSVSMRGGAAHGTLGARLFDAMDLVHTLMGEPETVDAAIIGPMSEGGVRLEAGESLREARGDMTANLRFASARCASIALSDCAGRWFRGATLVAQRGCLRVDDKSFELIEPSGETADRSRSRLSTGSADDPPAAAAIADQITQLLDPRAAPMPPSDLATVLAMCEAALLSARTGQPESPATLLRMAQAR
;
A
#
# COMPACT_ATOMS: atom_id res chain seq x y z
N MET A 1 -4.95 32.32 31.60
CA MET A 1 -5.25 31.60 30.34
C MET A 1 -4.31 32.14 29.27
N ALA A 2 -3.25 31.40 28.96
CA ALA A 2 -2.34 31.76 27.87
C ALA A 2 -2.94 31.29 26.53
N PRO A 3 -2.89 32.08 25.45
CA PRO A 3 -3.45 31.69 24.17
C PRO A 3 -2.63 30.56 23.56
N ALA A 4 -3.27 29.41 23.35
CA ALA A 4 -2.74 28.30 22.58
C ALA A 4 -2.89 28.62 21.08
N SER A 5 -2.04 29.46 20.49
CA SER A 5 -2.16 29.77 19.05
C SER A 5 -0.91 30.34 18.37
N SER A 6 0.27 29.71 18.50
CA SER A 6 1.44 30.17 17.71
C SER A 6 2.49 29.12 17.35
N LEU A 7 2.28 27.83 17.62
CA LEU A 7 3.25 26.78 17.27
C LEU A 7 3.02 26.12 15.90
N ASN A 8 2.07 26.62 15.10
CA ASN A 8 1.96 26.26 13.68
C ASN A 8 2.99 27.09 12.88
N GLN A 9 4.27 26.94 13.23
CA GLN A 9 5.36 27.39 12.37
C GLN A 9 5.14 26.74 11.01
N SER A 10 5.02 27.57 9.98
CA SER A 10 4.89 27.18 8.59
C SER A 10 6.00 26.19 8.24
N ARG A 11 5.70 24.90 8.33
CA ARG A 11 6.55 23.87 7.74
C ARG A 11 6.54 24.15 6.24
N ALA A 12 7.72 24.34 5.68
CA ALA A 12 7.87 24.46 4.24
C ALA A 12 7.20 23.26 3.57
N ARG A 13 6.34 23.52 2.58
CA ARG A 13 5.69 22.46 1.83
C ARG A 13 6.73 21.73 0.97
N VAL A 14 6.47 20.46 0.68
CA VAL A 14 7.36 19.62 -0.13
C VAL A 14 6.88 19.62 -1.58
N PRO A 15 7.67 20.18 -2.53
CA PRO A 15 7.35 20.13 -3.96
C PRO A 15 7.16 18.68 -4.43
N THR A 16 6.00 18.38 -4.99
CA THR A 16 5.54 17.03 -5.29
C THR A 16 4.96 16.97 -6.70
N LEU A 17 5.42 16.00 -7.50
CA LEU A 17 4.72 15.57 -8.70
C LEU A 17 3.74 14.47 -8.33
N VAL A 18 2.55 14.48 -8.92
CA VAL A 18 1.55 13.44 -8.67
C VAL A 18 0.96 12.91 -9.97
N LEU A 19 0.81 11.60 -10.07
CA LEU A 19 0.04 10.91 -11.10
C LEU A 19 -1.20 10.30 -10.45
N LEU A 20 -2.40 10.68 -10.90
CA LEU A 20 -3.66 10.28 -10.26
C LEU A 20 -4.79 10.07 -11.28
N GLU A 21 -5.77 9.22 -10.91
CA GLU A 21 -7.03 9.09 -11.63
C GLU A 21 -8.02 10.19 -11.20
N PRO A 22 -8.96 10.62 -12.05
CA PRO A 22 -9.91 11.70 -11.73
C PRO A 22 -10.66 11.52 -10.39
N GLU A 23 -11.08 10.30 -10.05
CA GLU A 23 -11.77 9.99 -8.79
C GLU A 23 -10.87 10.15 -7.55
N GLN A 24 -9.54 10.18 -7.71
CA GLN A 24 -8.57 10.28 -6.63
C GLN A 24 -8.25 11.73 -6.22
N VAL A 25 -8.71 12.74 -6.97
CA VAL A 25 -8.43 14.16 -6.70
C VAL A 25 -8.72 14.55 -5.25
N SER A 26 -9.88 14.13 -4.72
CA SER A 26 -10.28 14.45 -3.34
C SER A 26 -9.35 13.82 -2.30
N LEU A 27 -8.93 12.57 -2.53
CA LEU A 27 -7.97 11.87 -1.66
C LEU A 27 -6.60 12.56 -1.71
N VAL A 28 -6.09 12.83 -2.91
CA VAL A 28 -4.77 13.46 -3.12
C VAL A 28 -4.72 14.86 -2.50
N ARG A 29 -5.78 15.67 -2.64
CA ARG A 29 -5.87 16.97 -1.97
C ARG A 29 -5.74 16.83 -0.46
N ALA A 30 -6.46 15.88 0.13
CA ALA A 30 -6.41 15.62 1.58
C ALA A 30 -5.01 15.13 2.02
N ILE A 31 -4.35 14.28 1.22
CA ILE A 31 -2.96 13.86 1.46
C ILE A 31 -2.03 15.07 1.43
N GLY A 32 -2.16 15.96 0.44
CA GLY A 32 -1.32 17.14 0.33
C GLY A 32 -1.47 18.09 1.52
N SER A 33 -2.71 18.29 1.98
CA SER A 33 -2.99 19.08 3.18
C SER A 33 -2.34 18.47 4.44
N LEU A 34 -2.57 17.18 4.69
CA LEU A 34 -2.11 16.48 5.89
C LEU A 34 -0.59 16.23 5.89
N GLY A 35 0.00 15.97 4.72
CA GLY A 35 1.42 15.70 4.53
C GLY A 35 2.27 16.94 4.25
N HIS A 36 1.66 18.13 4.24
CA HIS A 36 2.30 19.39 3.84
C HIS A 36 3.00 19.31 2.48
N LEU A 37 2.30 18.76 1.47
CA LEU A 37 2.78 18.67 0.10
C LEU A 37 2.33 19.90 -0.71
N GLU A 38 3.16 20.29 -1.66
CA GLU A 38 2.84 21.28 -2.68
C GLU A 38 2.89 20.58 -4.03
N PHE A 39 1.76 20.52 -4.74
CA PHE A 39 1.72 19.90 -6.05
C PHE A 39 2.26 20.90 -7.07
N VAL A 40 3.40 20.57 -7.68
CA VAL A 40 4.06 21.40 -8.71
C VAL A 40 3.81 20.89 -10.13
N GLY A 41 3.12 19.76 -10.24
CA GLY A 41 2.73 19.14 -11.50
C GLY A 41 1.79 17.97 -11.24
N VAL A 42 0.71 17.91 -12.00
CA VAL A 42 -0.33 16.88 -11.89
C VAL A 42 -0.50 16.20 -13.25
N GLY A 43 -0.16 14.92 -13.31
CA GLY A 43 -0.42 14.04 -14.45
C GLY A 43 -1.64 13.16 -14.20
N ALA A 44 -2.17 12.60 -15.29
CA ALA A 44 -3.16 11.54 -15.27
C ALA A 44 -2.76 10.46 -16.28
N PRO A 45 -3.11 9.18 -16.05
CA PRO A 45 -2.90 8.13 -17.04
C PRO A 45 -3.60 8.42 -18.38
N ALA A 46 -3.00 8.01 -19.50
CA ALA A 46 -3.62 8.11 -20.83
C ALA A 46 -5.05 7.54 -20.88
N SER A 47 -5.31 6.46 -20.14
CA SER A 47 -6.62 5.80 -20.06
C SER A 47 -7.73 6.67 -19.48
N SER A 48 -7.39 7.73 -18.73
CA SER A 48 -8.36 8.64 -18.11
C SER A 48 -8.98 9.62 -19.12
N GLY A 49 -8.48 9.65 -20.37
CA GLY A 49 -9.00 10.46 -21.45
C GLY A 49 -8.33 11.83 -21.61
N ALA A 50 -8.52 12.43 -22.78
CA ALA A 50 -7.91 13.71 -23.13
C ALA A 50 -8.38 14.83 -22.18
N GLY A 51 -7.43 15.55 -21.58
CA GLY A 51 -7.70 16.66 -20.65
C GLY A 51 -7.81 16.28 -19.17
N ALA A 52 -7.78 14.99 -18.82
CA ALA A 52 -7.87 14.53 -17.44
C ALA A 52 -6.79 15.16 -16.54
N ALA A 53 -5.54 15.25 -17.03
CA ALA A 53 -4.45 15.91 -16.30
C ALA A 53 -4.75 17.40 -16.02
N ARG A 54 -5.37 18.11 -16.96
CA ARG A 54 -5.72 19.53 -16.81
C ARG A 54 -6.84 19.76 -15.81
N ASP A 55 -7.88 18.92 -15.86
CA ASP A 55 -8.98 18.99 -14.91
C ASP A 55 -8.51 18.67 -13.48
N ALA A 56 -7.67 17.64 -13.33
CA ALA A 56 -7.05 17.29 -12.06
C ALA A 56 -6.13 18.40 -11.54
N ALA A 57 -5.30 18.99 -12.41
CA ALA A 57 -4.40 20.09 -12.07
C ALA A 57 -5.17 21.33 -11.63
N ALA A 58 -6.22 21.71 -12.36
CA ALA A 58 -7.10 22.83 -12.01
C ALA A 58 -7.77 22.60 -10.65
N ALA A 59 -8.23 21.37 -10.38
CA ALA A 59 -8.79 21.04 -9.08
C ALA A 59 -7.73 21.18 -7.97
N LEU A 60 -6.50 20.68 -8.18
CA LEU A 60 -5.43 20.75 -7.18
C LEU A 60 -4.70 22.10 -7.12
N GLU A 61 -5.13 23.09 -7.91
CA GLU A 61 -4.49 24.42 -8.02
C GLU A 61 -2.99 24.31 -8.40
N SER A 62 -2.69 23.44 -9.37
CA SER A 62 -1.34 23.09 -9.83
C SER A 62 -1.23 23.20 -11.35
N GLU A 63 0.00 23.09 -11.86
CA GLU A 63 0.28 22.97 -13.30
C GLU A 63 -0.06 21.57 -13.82
N PRO A 64 -0.66 21.44 -15.01
CA PRO A 64 -0.85 20.14 -15.66
C PRO A 64 0.46 19.60 -16.22
N ALA A 65 0.68 18.30 -16.01
CA ALA A 65 1.78 17.54 -16.60
C ALA A 65 1.23 16.62 -17.70
N ASP A 66 0.99 17.20 -18.88
CA ASP A 66 0.54 16.45 -20.08
C ASP A 66 1.60 15.42 -20.55
N ASP A 67 2.88 15.62 -20.21
CA ASP A 67 3.98 14.66 -20.36
C ASP A 67 4.69 14.51 -19.01
N PHE A 68 4.49 13.39 -18.35
CA PHE A 68 4.97 13.17 -16.99
C PHE A 68 6.51 13.06 -16.93
N ARG A 69 7.17 12.49 -17.94
CA ARG A 69 8.64 12.37 -17.98
C ARG A 69 9.27 13.74 -18.20
N ARG A 70 8.69 14.56 -19.07
CA ARG A 70 9.11 15.96 -19.22
C ARG A 70 8.91 16.76 -17.94
N ALA A 71 7.76 16.62 -17.28
CA ALA A 71 7.49 17.29 -16.01
C ALA A 71 8.46 16.85 -14.90
N LEU A 72 8.82 15.55 -14.87
CA LEU A 72 9.91 15.07 -14.05
C LEU A 72 11.15 15.91 -14.34
N ALA A 73 11.66 15.89 -15.58
CA ALA A 73 12.86 16.59 -16.04
C ALA A 73 12.91 18.09 -15.68
N SER A 74 11.78 18.79 -15.74
CA SER A 74 11.75 20.26 -15.65
C SER A 74 11.40 20.84 -14.28
N THR A 75 10.91 20.04 -13.33
CA THR A 75 10.46 20.55 -12.02
C THR A 75 11.50 20.36 -10.92
N GLU A 76 11.40 21.15 -9.85
CA GLU A 76 12.21 20.98 -8.63
C GLU A 76 11.55 20.04 -7.60
N ALA A 77 10.73 19.09 -8.07
CA ALA A 77 10.04 18.17 -7.19
C ALA A 77 11.01 17.32 -6.36
N ARG A 78 10.64 17.08 -5.10
CA ARG A 78 11.40 16.26 -4.14
C ARG A 78 10.71 14.93 -3.86
N LEU A 79 9.43 14.83 -4.18
CA LEU A 79 8.59 13.64 -4.06
C LEU A 79 7.87 13.40 -5.39
N VAL A 80 7.76 12.14 -5.78
CA VAL A 80 6.79 11.66 -6.76
C VAL A 80 5.76 10.79 -6.03
N LEU A 81 4.48 11.10 -6.21
CA LEU A 81 3.36 10.32 -5.70
C LEU A 81 2.60 9.66 -6.85
N PHE A 82 2.64 8.33 -6.92
CA PHE A 82 1.83 7.54 -7.85
C PHE A 82 0.57 7.07 -7.14
N ALA A 83 -0.52 7.82 -7.29
CA ALA A 83 -1.85 7.44 -6.81
C ALA A 83 -2.56 6.50 -7.81
N ALA A 84 -2.33 6.68 -9.11
CA ALA A 84 -2.87 5.81 -10.15
C ALA A 84 -1.98 4.57 -10.37
N SER A 85 -2.58 3.46 -10.81
CA SER A 85 -1.85 2.25 -11.19
C SER A 85 -1.15 2.38 -12.55
N GLY A 86 -1.67 3.24 -13.45
CA GLY A 86 -1.06 3.56 -14.74
C GLY A 86 -0.95 2.36 -15.68
N ALA A 87 -1.98 1.53 -15.85
CA ALA A 87 -1.89 0.29 -16.63
C ALA A 87 -1.93 0.49 -18.17
N SER A 88 -1.20 1.47 -18.71
CA SER A 88 -1.11 1.69 -20.17
C SER A 88 0.34 1.55 -20.66
N ASP A 89 0.51 0.83 -21.77
CA ASP A 89 1.82 0.55 -22.39
C ASP A 89 2.49 1.78 -23.03
N GLU A 90 1.76 2.89 -23.21
CA GLU A 90 2.21 4.04 -24.00
C GLU A 90 2.80 5.19 -23.18
N GLU A 91 2.66 5.18 -21.85
CA GLU A 91 3.13 6.27 -20.97
C GLU A 91 4.09 5.80 -19.86
N PRO A 92 4.95 6.69 -19.34
CA PRO A 92 5.83 6.39 -18.23
C PRO A 92 5.01 6.13 -16.96
N THR A 93 5.00 4.88 -16.51
CA THR A 93 4.17 4.42 -15.40
C THR A 93 5.03 3.96 -14.23
N LEU A 94 4.38 3.46 -13.18
CA LEU A 94 5.07 2.89 -12.04
C LEU A 94 5.93 1.65 -12.39
N ASP A 95 5.72 1.08 -13.58
CA ASP A 95 6.48 -0.06 -14.11
C ASP A 95 7.65 0.35 -15.02
N ASP A 96 7.89 1.66 -15.16
CA ASP A 96 8.98 2.18 -15.98
C ASP A 96 10.30 2.26 -15.18
N PRO A 97 11.22 1.29 -15.34
CA PRO A 97 12.50 1.24 -14.63
C PRO A 97 13.39 2.45 -14.92
N GLU A 98 13.29 3.03 -16.12
CA GLU A 98 14.09 4.19 -16.53
C GLU A 98 13.60 5.42 -15.78
N LEU A 99 12.27 5.64 -15.74
CA LEU A 99 11.66 6.73 -14.96
C LEU A 99 12.04 6.64 -13.48
N LEU A 100 11.97 5.45 -12.89
CA LEU A 100 12.37 5.25 -11.49
C LEU A 100 13.88 5.51 -11.28
N GLY A 101 14.71 5.14 -12.26
CA GLY A 101 16.14 5.46 -12.31
C GLY A 101 16.37 6.98 -12.30
N GLU A 102 15.73 7.72 -13.20
CA GLU A 102 15.82 9.18 -13.30
C GLU A 102 15.39 9.87 -12.00
N CYS A 103 14.29 9.43 -11.39
CA CYS A 103 13.84 9.94 -10.09
C CYS A 103 14.93 9.78 -9.01
N ARG A 104 15.59 8.61 -8.99
CA ARG A 104 16.63 8.29 -8.01
C ARG A 104 17.90 9.07 -8.22
N GLU A 105 18.35 9.21 -9.47
CA GLU A 105 19.54 10.00 -9.82
C GLU A 105 19.41 11.45 -9.36
N ARG A 106 18.17 11.96 -9.34
CA ARG A 106 17.83 13.30 -8.85
C ARG A 106 17.57 13.39 -7.36
N GLY A 107 17.68 12.27 -6.64
CA GLY A 107 17.46 12.21 -5.19
C GLY A 107 16.00 12.38 -4.77
N MET A 108 15.04 12.20 -5.69
CA MET A 108 13.62 12.25 -5.38
C MET A 108 13.21 11.03 -4.54
N LYS A 109 12.26 11.21 -3.64
CA LYS A 109 11.56 10.09 -3.00
C LYS A 109 10.39 9.69 -3.88
N ILE A 110 10.06 8.40 -3.91
CA ILE A 110 8.92 7.88 -4.66
C ILE A 110 8.00 7.16 -3.70
N ALA A 111 6.73 7.53 -3.71
CA ALA A 111 5.66 6.90 -2.95
C ALA A 111 4.58 6.44 -3.92
N SER A 112 3.97 5.28 -3.66
CA SER A 112 2.84 4.81 -4.45
C SER A 112 1.78 4.15 -3.57
N ILE A 113 0.51 4.34 -3.93
CA ILE A 113 -0.61 3.61 -3.31
C ILE A 113 -0.86 2.25 -3.98
N GLU A 114 -0.12 1.96 -5.04
CA GLU A 114 -0.16 0.71 -5.80
C GLU A 114 1.15 -0.05 -5.61
N PRO A 115 1.11 -1.40 -5.68
CA PRO A 115 2.32 -2.20 -5.55
C PRO A 115 3.27 -1.93 -6.72
N CYS A 116 4.55 -1.85 -6.41
CA CYS A 116 5.64 -1.74 -7.37
C CYS A 116 6.85 -2.50 -6.81
N PRO A 117 7.25 -3.62 -7.41
CA PRO A 117 6.64 -4.28 -8.57
C PRO A 117 5.23 -4.80 -8.30
N ALA A 118 4.43 -4.98 -9.37
CA ALA A 118 3.07 -5.51 -9.27
C ALA A 118 2.97 -7.02 -9.55
N SER A 119 4.06 -7.66 -9.99
CA SER A 119 4.17 -9.10 -10.20
C SER A 119 5.59 -9.59 -9.94
N GLY A 120 5.78 -10.90 -9.77
CA GLY A 120 7.09 -11.51 -9.69
C GLY A 120 7.91 -11.38 -10.99
N MET A 121 7.24 -11.24 -12.14
CA MET A 121 7.91 -10.96 -13.42
C MET A 121 8.45 -9.53 -13.47
N ASP A 122 7.67 -8.55 -13.00
CA ASP A 122 8.12 -7.16 -12.91
C ASP A 122 9.31 -7.04 -11.98
N LEU A 123 9.28 -7.72 -10.83
CA LEU A 123 10.41 -7.75 -9.89
C LEU A 123 11.72 -8.16 -10.60
N ARG A 124 11.68 -9.22 -11.41
CA ARG A 124 12.85 -9.66 -12.19
C ARG A 124 13.28 -8.64 -13.24
N ARG A 125 12.32 -7.97 -13.89
CA ARG A 125 12.60 -6.91 -14.86
C ARG A 125 13.37 -5.77 -14.18
N PHE A 126 12.89 -5.30 -13.04
CA PHE A 126 13.57 -4.27 -12.24
C PHE A 126 14.97 -4.71 -11.79
N GLU A 127 15.12 -5.95 -11.30
CA GLU A 127 16.42 -6.51 -10.90
C GLU A 127 17.43 -6.52 -12.06
N LYS A 128 17.00 -6.98 -13.25
CA LYS A 128 17.85 -7.03 -14.45
C LYS A 128 18.31 -5.65 -14.92
N GLN A 129 17.49 -4.62 -14.71
CA GLN A 129 17.79 -3.25 -15.12
C GLN A 129 18.57 -2.47 -14.08
N GLY A 130 18.98 -3.11 -12.98
CA GLY A 130 19.76 -2.45 -11.93
C GLY A 130 18.95 -1.39 -11.17
N ALA A 131 17.62 -1.37 -11.33
CA ALA A 131 16.73 -0.64 -10.43
C ALA A 131 16.82 -1.36 -9.09
N ALA A 132 17.80 -0.99 -8.27
CA ALA A 132 18.13 -1.71 -7.05
C ALA A 132 16.92 -1.74 -6.11
N ILE A 133 16.19 -2.85 -6.12
CA ILE A 133 15.19 -3.25 -5.13
C ILE A 133 15.97 -4.04 -4.06
N GLY A 134 16.78 -3.32 -3.28
CA GLY A 134 17.73 -3.89 -2.32
C GLY A 134 17.57 -3.30 -0.93
N ALA A 135 18.13 -4.01 0.07
CA ALA A 135 17.82 -3.94 1.51
C ALA A 135 17.76 -2.55 2.18
N ASP A 136 18.33 -1.50 1.60
CA ASP A 136 18.32 -0.15 2.19
C ASP A 136 17.45 0.87 1.45
N ARG A 137 16.97 0.58 0.23
CA ARG A 137 16.23 1.56 -0.59
C ARG A 137 15.27 0.85 -1.54
N GLU A 138 14.09 0.47 -1.05
CA GLU A 138 12.92 0.31 -1.93
C GLU A 138 12.84 1.57 -2.81
N ALA A 139 13.08 1.41 -4.11
CA ALA A 139 13.11 2.52 -5.07
C ALA A 139 11.78 3.28 -5.04
N VAL A 140 10.69 2.54 -4.85
CA VAL A 140 9.32 3.00 -4.66
C VAL A 140 8.84 2.52 -3.30
N ARG A 141 8.31 3.44 -2.49
CA ARG A 141 7.69 3.09 -1.23
C ARG A 141 6.19 2.86 -1.42
N PHE A 142 5.71 1.64 -1.17
CA PHE A 142 4.28 1.37 -1.05
C PHE A 142 3.72 2.09 0.20
N VAL A 143 2.71 2.93 0.01
CA VAL A 143 2.01 3.67 1.06
C VAL A 143 0.49 3.66 0.83
N PRO A 144 -0.33 3.33 1.83
CA PRO A 144 0.09 3.05 3.19
C PRO A 144 0.32 1.53 3.37
N ALA A 145 1.36 1.12 4.11
CA ALA A 145 1.53 -0.26 4.57
C ALA A 145 0.99 -0.44 6.00
N MET A 146 0.14 -1.43 6.25
CA MET A 146 -0.51 -1.66 7.54
C MET A 146 0.50 -1.96 8.66
N ARG A 147 1.58 -2.69 8.35
CA ARG A 147 2.70 -2.95 9.28
C ARG A 147 3.45 -1.68 9.73
N ARG A 148 3.18 -0.54 9.08
CA ARG A 148 3.77 0.77 9.41
C ARG A 148 2.73 1.76 9.92
N SER A 149 1.48 1.33 10.07
CA SER A 149 0.42 2.17 10.62
C SER A 149 0.79 2.62 12.05
N ARG A 150 0.17 3.71 12.48
CA ARG A 150 0.37 4.23 13.83
C ARG A 150 -0.07 3.21 14.89
N GLY A 151 -1.19 2.53 14.67
CA GLY A 151 -1.67 1.48 15.57
C GLY A 151 -0.67 0.33 15.67
N PHE A 152 -0.11 -0.13 14.55
CA PHE A 152 0.88 -1.21 14.54
C PHE A 152 2.21 -0.81 15.19
N ARG A 153 2.71 0.40 14.90
CA ARG A 153 3.90 0.94 15.56
C ARG A 153 3.71 1.06 17.09
N ALA A 154 2.54 1.51 17.51
CA ALA A 154 2.22 1.60 18.94
C ALA A 154 2.11 0.21 19.62
N ALA A 155 1.82 -0.84 18.85
CA ALA A 155 1.68 -2.20 19.35
C ALA A 155 2.99 -3.02 19.34
N GLN A 156 4.14 -2.46 18.93
CA GLN A 156 5.38 -3.23 18.77
C GLN A 156 5.83 -3.94 20.05
N GLU A 157 5.87 -3.24 21.18
CA GLU A 157 6.25 -3.82 22.48
C GLU A 157 5.29 -4.95 22.89
N VAL A 158 3.99 -4.78 22.63
CA VAL A 158 2.97 -5.79 22.90
C VAL A 158 3.19 -7.02 22.01
N LEU A 159 3.40 -6.83 20.71
CA LEU A 159 3.64 -7.89 19.74
C LEU A 159 4.83 -8.77 20.13
N GLU A 160 5.95 -8.17 20.57
CA GLU A 160 7.13 -8.90 21.05
C GLU A 160 6.81 -9.79 22.26
N SER A 161 5.93 -9.31 23.14
CA SER A 161 5.55 -10.02 24.37
C SER A 161 4.53 -11.14 24.17
N MET A 162 3.77 -11.15 23.07
CA MET A 162 2.62 -12.05 22.86
C MET A 162 3.01 -13.51 22.53
N GLY A 163 4.25 -13.71 22.06
CA GLY A 163 4.70 -14.98 21.49
C GLY A 163 4.19 -15.20 20.07
N ALA A 164 4.32 -16.43 19.56
CA ALA A 164 3.96 -16.74 18.18
C ALA A 164 2.45 -16.59 17.93
N THR A 165 2.09 -15.87 16.86
CA THR A 165 0.72 -15.76 16.36
C THR A 165 0.22 -17.12 15.88
N ARG A 166 -0.91 -17.58 16.42
CA ARG A 166 -1.56 -18.86 16.06
C ARG A 166 -2.64 -18.68 15.00
N SER A 167 -3.41 -17.59 15.12
CA SER A 167 -4.45 -17.23 14.17
C SER A 167 -4.40 -15.73 13.88
N LEU A 168 -4.61 -15.36 12.63
CA LEU A 168 -4.64 -13.98 12.15
C LEU A 168 -5.88 -13.76 11.29
N SER A 169 -6.61 -12.68 11.52
CA SER A 169 -7.66 -12.23 10.62
C SER A 169 -7.35 -10.81 10.16
N VAL A 170 -7.25 -10.61 8.85
CA VAL A 170 -6.96 -9.33 8.21
C VAL A 170 -8.19 -8.85 7.45
N SER A 171 -8.50 -7.57 7.57
CA SER A 171 -9.61 -6.96 6.83
C SER A 171 -9.18 -5.59 6.30
N MET A 172 -9.25 -5.40 4.99
CA MET A 172 -8.86 -4.16 4.31
C MET A 172 -9.89 -3.77 3.26
N ARG A 173 -10.52 -2.61 3.43
CA ARG A 173 -11.64 -2.15 2.59
C ARG A 173 -11.53 -0.66 2.31
N GLY A 174 -12.08 -0.24 1.19
CA GLY A 174 -12.19 1.17 0.80
C GLY A 174 -12.98 1.30 -0.50
N GLY A 175 -13.09 2.52 -1.04
CA GLY A 175 -13.57 2.75 -2.40
C GLY A 175 -12.45 2.73 -3.44
N ALA A 176 -12.84 2.88 -4.71
CA ALA A 176 -11.95 2.88 -5.87
C ALA A 176 -10.88 3.99 -5.80
N ALA A 177 -11.22 5.13 -5.21
CA ALA A 177 -10.29 6.23 -5.01
C ALA A 177 -9.12 5.88 -4.06
N HIS A 178 -9.24 4.83 -3.23
CA HIS A 178 -8.23 4.45 -2.24
C HIS A 178 -7.24 3.39 -2.74
N GLY A 179 -7.10 3.24 -4.06
CA GLY A 179 -6.26 2.23 -4.71
C GLY A 179 -7.02 0.95 -5.04
N THR A 180 -6.32 -0.01 -5.63
CA THR A 180 -6.89 -1.26 -6.17
C THR A 180 -7.10 -2.36 -5.14
N LEU A 181 -7.82 -3.42 -5.52
CA LEU A 181 -7.84 -4.67 -4.76
C LEU A 181 -6.44 -5.28 -4.67
N GLY A 182 -5.62 -5.15 -5.71
CA GLY A 182 -4.22 -5.61 -5.73
C GLY A 182 -3.36 -4.94 -4.66
N ALA A 183 -3.50 -3.63 -4.47
CA ALA A 183 -2.84 -2.89 -3.39
C ALA A 183 -3.23 -3.42 -2.00
N ARG A 184 -4.50 -3.76 -1.79
CA ARG A 184 -4.98 -4.34 -0.53
C ARG A 184 -4.49 -5.77 -0.32
N LEU A 185 -4.44 -6.56 -1.39
CA LEU A 185 -3.90 -7.92 -1.35
C LEU A 185 -2.42 -7.89 -1.00
N PHE A 186 -1.65 -7.00 -1.64
CA PHE A 186 -0.24 -6.80 -1.34
C PHE A 186 -0.03 -6.40 0.12
N ASP A 187 -0.75 -5.38 0.61
CA ASP A 187 -0.64 -4.91 2.01
C ASP A 187 -1.01 -6.02 3.01
N ALA A 188 -2.07 -6.78 2.73
CA ALA A 188 -2.49 -7.89 3.58
C ALA A 188 -1.46 -9.03 3.60
N MET A 189 -0.93 -9.43 2.43
CA MET A 189 0.07 -10.49 2.33
C MET A 189 1.40 -10.10 2.96
N ASP A 190 1.82 -8.84 2.80
CA ASP A 190 2.99 -8.29 3.47
C ASP A 190 2.84 -8.29 5.00
N LEU A 191 1.68 -7.90 5.51
CA LEU A 191 1.38 -7.98 6.94
C LEU A 191 1.37 -9.42 7.45
N VAL A 192 0.73 -10.33 6.72
CA VAL A 192 0.71 -11.77 7.04
C VAL A 192 2.13 -12.33 7.07
N HIS A 193 2.93 -12.05 6.04
CA HIS A 193 4.31 -12.51 5.96
C HIS A 193 5.14 -11.99 7.13
N THR A 194 5.00 -10.71 7.47
CA THR A 194 5.68 -10.08 8.60
C THR A 194 5.33 -10.77 9.94
N LEU A 195 4.07 -11.19 10.13
CA LEU A 195 3.59 -11.74 11.40
C LEU A 195 3.69 -13.26 11.52
N MET A 196 3.62 -13.99 10.40
CA MET A 196 3.44 -15.44 10.38
C MET A 196 4.43 -16.18 9.48
N GLY A 197 5.14 -15.48 8.59
CA GLY A 197 5.99 -16.05 7.54
C GLY A 197 5.23 -16.42 6.28
N GLU A 198 5.84 -17.25 5.44
CA GLU A 198 5.20 -17.80 4.23
C GLU A 198 4.17 -18.91 4.60
N PRO A 199 2.95 -18.91 4.03
CA PRO A 199 1.99 -19.99 4.18
C PRO A 199 2.32 -21.19 3.27
N GLU A 200 1.96 -22.40 3.69
CA GLU A 200 2.07 -23.62 2.88
C GLU A 200 1.09 -23.62 1.71
N THR A 201 -0.13 -23.14 1.97
CA THR A 201 -1.23 -23.07 0.99
C THR A 201 -2.07 -21.82 1.17
N VAL A 202 -2.55 -21.27 0.06
CA VAL A 202 -3.52 -20.17 -0.03
C VAL A 202 -4.75 -20.68 -0.81
N ASP A 203 -5.93 -20.54 -0.21
CA ASP A 203 -7.22 -20.87 -0.83
C ASP A 203 -8.07 -19.59 -0.88
N ALA A 204 -8.41 -19.11 -2.07
CA ALA A 204 -9.01 -17.79 -2.26
C ALA A 204 -10.21 -17.81 -3.20
N ALA A 205 -11.06 -16.79 -3.06
CA ALA A 205 -12.16 -16.49 -3.95
C ALA A 205 -12.23 -14.99 -4.20
N ILE A 206 -12.51 -14.60 -5.45
CA ILE A 206 -12.63 -13.20 -5.88
C ILE A 206 -13.98 -12.96 -6.56
N ILE A 207 -14.59 -11.81 -6.27
CA ILE A 207 -15.79 -11.31 -6.94
C ILE A 207 -15.40 -9.95 -7.52
N GLY A 208 -15.15 -9.90 -8.82
CA GLY A 208 -14.80 -8.66 -9.54
C GLY A 208 -15.97 -8.12 -10.38
N PRO A 209 -15.85 -6.88 -10.92
CA PRO A 209 -16.72 -6.45 -12.00
C PRO A 209 -16.62 -7.50 -13.11
N MET A 210 -17.74 -8.19 -13.41
CA MET A 210 -17.74 -9.30 -14.36
C MET A 210 -17.24 -8.79 -15.71
N SER A 211 -16.02 -9.18 -16.10
CA SER A 211 -15.70 -9.24 -17.51
C SER A 211 -16.60 -10.33 -18.10
N GLU A 212 -17.34 -10.02 -19.16
CA GLU A 212 -18.34 -10.91 -19.77
C GLU A 212 -17.79 -12.28 -20.23
N GLY A 213 -16.47 -12.47 -20.21
CA GLY A 213 -15.82 -13.77 -20.18
C GLY A 213 -15.12 -13.95 -18.83
N GLY A 214 -15.43 -15.04 -18.14
CA GLY A 214 -14.84 -15.38 -16.84
C GLY A 214 -13.32 -15.19 -16.79
N VAL A 215 -12.83 -14.84 -15.60
CA VAL A 215 -11.44 -14.48 -15.29
C VAL A 215 -10.46 -15.56 -15.77
N ARG A 216 -9.93 -15.41 -16.99
CA ARG A 216 -8.73 -16.10 -17.45
C ARG A 216 -7.56 -15.21 -17.11
N LEU A 217 -7.23 -15.23 -15.84
CA LEU A 217 -5.92 -14.82 -15.40
C LEU A 217 -4.90 -15.96 -15.76
N GLU A 218 -3.60 -15.74 -15.96
CA GLU A 218 -2.46 -16.63 -16.20
C GLU A 218 -1.34 -16.36 -15.16
N ALA A 219 -0.36 -17.26 -14.99
CA ALA A 219 0.72 -17.00 -14.04
C ALA A 219 1.66 -15.87 -14.53
N GLY A 220 1.86 -14.83 -13.71
CA GLY A 220 2.63 -13.64 -14.07
C GLY A 220 1.78 -12.37 -14.23
N GLU A 221 0.51 -12.40 -13.87
CA GLU A 221 -0.33 -11.21 -13.99
C GLU A 221 -0.16 -10.20 -12.88
N SER A 222 -0.41 -8.96 -13.29
CA SER A 222 -0.20 -7.79 -12.49
C SER A 222 -1.28 -7.63 -11.44
N LEU A 223 -0.87 -7.32 -10.21
CA LEU A 223 -1.78 -6.89 -9.16
C LEU A 223 -2.58 -5.63 -9.54
N ARG A 224 -2.11 -4.84 -10.53
CA ARG A 224 -2.73 -3.58 -10.95
C ARG A 224 -4.15 -3.72 -11.48
N GLU A 225 -4.51 -4.90 -11.98
CA GLU A 225 -5.81 -5.15 -12.62
C GLU A 225 -6.83 -5.76 -11.65
N ALA A 226 -6.39 -6.24 -10.49
CA ALA A 226 -7.30 -6.83 -9.51
C ALA A 226 -8.30 -5.77 -8.99
N ARG A 227 -9.59 -6.08 -9.09
CA ARG A 227 -10.72 -5.25 -8.62
C ARG A 227 -11.80 -6.09 -7.95
N GLY A 228 -12.59 -5.47 -7.07
CA GLY A 228 -13.76 -6.06 -6.42
C GLY A 228 -13.49 -6.51 -4.98
N ASP A 229 -14.08 -7.65 -4.62
CA ASP A 229 -13.99 -8.27 -3.30
C ASP A 229 -13.17 -9.56 -3.35
N MET A 230 -12.36 -9.83 -2.33
CA MET A 230 -11.63 -11.09 -2.21
C MET A 230 -11.70 -11.63 -0.78
N THR A 231 -11.82 -12.94 -0.66
CA THR A 231 -11.51 -13.65 0.58
C THR A 231 -10.41 -14.67 0.35
N ALA A 232 -9.58 -14.90 1.35
CA ALA A 232 -8.54 -15.93 1.31
C ALA A 232 -8.37 -16.60 2.68
N ASN A 233 -8.11 -17.89 2.69
CA ASN A 233 -7.71 -18.68 3.84
C ASN A 233 -6.31 -19.22 3.62
N LEU A 234 -5.44 -19.01 4.58
CA LEU A 234 -4.03 -19.37 4.53
C LEU A 234 -3.74 -20.41 5.60
N ARG A 235 -3.00 -21.46 5.22
CA ARG A 235 -2.55 -22.50 6.14
C ARG A 235 -1.03 -22.44 6.26
N PHE A 236 -0.55 -22.63 7.48
CA PHE A 236 0.86 -22.63 7.80
C PHE A 236 1.22 -23.93 8.53
N ALA A 237 2.51 -24.24 8.54
CA ALA A 237 3.05 -25.26 9.42
C ALA A 237 2.63 -25.03 10.89
N SER A 238 2.59 -26.11 11.67
CA SER A 238 2.22 -26.10 13.10
C SER A 238 0.76 -25.68 13.39
N ALA A 239 -0.17 -26.02 12.49
CA ALA A 239 -1.61 -25.77 12.66
C ALA A 239 -1.98 -24.30 12.91
N ARG A 240 -1.19 -23.36 12.35
CA ARG A 240 -1.53 -21.93 12.35
C ARG A 240 -2.32 -21.58 11.10
N CYS A 241 -3.14 -20.53 11.17
CA CYS A 241 -3.98 -20.12 10.06
C CYS A 241 -4.12 -18.60 9.98
N ALA A 242 -4.43 -18.10 8.78
CA ALA A 242 -4.89 -16.73 8.60
C ALA A 242 -6.12 -16.67 7.70
N SER A 243 -6.97 -15.67 7.92
CA SER A 243 -8.05 -15.30 7.01
C SER A 243 -7.90 -13.85 6.56
N ILE A 244 -8.27 -13.59 5.32
CA ILE A 244 -8.20 -12.26 4.70
C ILE A 244 -9.54 -11.94 4.07
N ALA A 245 -10.04 -10.71 4.28
CA ALA A 245 -11.19 -10.14 3.59
C ALA A 245 -10.85 -8.76 3.03
N LEU A 246 -10.92 -8.61 1.71
CA LEU A 246 -10.47 -7.43 0.97
C LEU A 246 -11.59 -6.87 0.11
N SER A 247 -11.63 -5.55 -0.06
CA SER A 247 -12.55 -4.90 -0.99
C SER A 247 -12.10 -3.51 -1.42
N ASP A 248 -12.08 -3.23 -2.72
CA ASP A 248 -11.91 -1.88 -3.25
C ASP A 248 -13.22 -1.20 -3.68
N CYS A 249 -14.36 -1.86 -3.47
CA CYS A 249 -15.70 -1.35 -3.76
C CYS A 249 -16.59 -1.18 -2.52
N ALA A 250 -16.12 -1.51 -1.31
CA ALA A 250 -16.86 -1.38 -0.05
C ALA A 250 -17.06 0.06 0.45
N GLY A 251 -16.52 1.06 -0.26
CA GLY A 251 -16.71 2.49 -0.01
C GLY A 251 -15.90 3.04 1.16
N ARG A 252 -16.21 2.62 2.40
CA ARG A 252 -15.54 3.17 3.60
C ARG A 252 -14.16 2.57 3.80
N TRP A 253 -13.16 3.43 3.99
CA TRP A 253 -11.80 3.02 4.37
C TRP A 253 -11.78 2.32 5.72
N PHE A 254 -11.20 1.14 5.77
CA PHE A 254 -10.86 0.42 6.99
C PHE A 254 -9.71 -0.54 6.71
N ARG A 255 -8.70 -0.56 7.58
CA ARG A 255 -7.68 -1.61 7.63
C ARG A 255 -7.46 -2.02 9.06
N GLY A 256 -7.42 -3.32 9.29
CA GLY A 256 -7.19 -3.85 10.62
C GLY A 256 -6.83 -5.32 10.61
N ALA A 257 -6.23 -5.75 11.71
CA ALA A 257 -5.89 -7.13 11.97
C ALA A 257 -6.30 -7.54 13.38
N THR A 258 -6.73 -8.78 13.53
CA THR A 258 -6.93 -9.44 14.82
C THR A 258 -5.98 -10.63 14.89
N LEU A 259 -5.10 -10.62 15.89
CA LEU A 259 -4.09 -11.64 16.12
C LEU A 259 -4.47 -12.41 17.39
N VAL A 260 -4.42 -13.74 17.33
CA VAL A 260 -4.57 -14.60 18.51
C VAL A 260 -3.26 -15.34 18.74
N ALA A 261 -2.63 -15.06 19.87
CA ALA A 261 -1.39 -15.72 20.31
C ALA A 261 -1.64 -16.54 21.59
N GLN A 262 -0.57 -17.02 22.23
CA GLN A 262 -0.69 -17.75 23.50
C GLN A 262 -1.13 -16.85 24.65
N ARG A 263 -0.69 -15.58 24.64
CA ARG A 263 -0.89 -14.63 25.76
C ARG A 263 -2.12 -13.74 25.63
N GLY A 264 -2.89 -13.86 24.54
CA GLY A 264 -4.10 -13.07 24.36
C GLY A 264 -4.46 -12.83 22.90
N CYS A 265 -5.33 -11.86 22.71
CA CYS A 265 -5.84 -11.38 21.43
C CYS A 265 -5.48 -9.91 21.27
N LEU A 266 -4.80 -9.57 20.17
CA LEU A 266 -4.46 -8.19 19.81
C LEU A 266 -5.32 -7.77 18.62
N ARG A 267 -6.06 -6.69 18.78
CA ARG A 267 -6.75 -6.01 17.69
C ARG A 267 -5.96 -4.76 17.36
N VAL A 268 -5.68 -4.52 16.09
CA VAL A 268 -4.93 -3.35 15.64
C VAL A 268 -5.55 -2.80 14.36
N ASP A 269 -5.68 -1.48 14.29
CA ASP A 269 -6.12 -0.74 13.11
C ASP A 269 -5.13 0.38 12.78
N ASP A 270 -5.44 1.22 11.81
CA ASP A 270 -4.55 2.31 11.40
C ASP A 270 -4.16 3.27 12.54
N LYS A 271 -5.04 3.43 13.53
CA LYS A 271 -4.96 4.49 14.54
C LYS A 271 -4.59 3.96 15.92
N SER A 272 -4.95 2.72 16.23
CA SER A 272 -4.98 2.20 17.59
C SER A 272 -4.77 0.69 17.66
N PHE A 273 -4.66 0.20 18.89
CA PHE A 273 -4.61 -1.22 19.22
C PHE A 273 -5.29 -1.46 20.57
N GLU A 274 -5.74 -2.69 20.76
CA GLU A 274 -6.33 -3.22 21.98
C GLU A 274 -5.79 -4.64 22.23
N LEU A 275 -5.18 -4.85 23.40
CA LEU A 275 -4.75 -6.17 23.87
C LEU A 275 -5.78 -6.71 24.87
N ILE A 276 -6.28 -7.90 24.58
CA ILE A 276 -7.29 -8.61 25.37
C ILE A 276 -6.65 -9.89 25.91
N GLU A 277 -6.68 -10.08 27.22
CA GLU A 277 -6.16 -11.26 27.88
C GLU A 277 -7.05 -12.50 27.66
N PRO A 278 -6.58 -13.72 27.95
CA PRO A 278 -7.42 -14.92 27.90
C PRO A 278 -8.66 -14.86 28.81
N SER A 279 -8.64 -14.01 29.86
CA SER A 279 -9.79 -13.73 30.73
C SER A 279 -10.91 -12.95 30.01
N GLY A 280 -10.59 -12.30 28.89
CA GLY A 280 -11.48 -11.36 28.20
C GLY A 280 -11.32 -9.90 28.64
N GLU A 281 -10.46 -9.62 29.63
CA GLU A 281 -10.19 -8.25 30.09
C GLU A 281 -9.19 -7.54 29.16
N THR A 282 -9.36 -6.23 28.98
CA THR A 282 -8.41 -5.41 28.22
C THR A 282 -7.17 -5.14 29.09
N ALA A 283 -6.04 -5.78 28.76
CA ALA A 283 -4.76 -5.55 29.43
C ALA A 283 -4.14 -4.20 29.05
N ASP A 284 -4.21 -3.85 27.77
CA ASP A 284 -3.62 -2.61 27.25
C ASP A 284 -4.40 -2.08 26.05
N ARG A 285 -4.32 -0.77 25.84
CA ARG A 285 -4.88 -0.09 24.69
C ARG A 285 -4.11 1.20 24.44
N SER A 286 -3.83 1.48 23.18
CA SER A 286 -3.33 2.81 22.83
C SER A 286 -4.41 3.86 23.09
N ARG A 287 -4.12 4.77 24.02
CA ARG A 287 -4.92 6.00 24.16
C ARG A 287 -4.51 6.91 23.01
N SER A 288 -5.42 7.17 22.08
CA SER A 288 -5.18 8.21 21.06
C SER A 288 -5.12 9.57 21.77
N ARG A 289 -3.92 9.97 22.22
CA ARG A 289 -3.70 11.27 22.89
C ARG A 289 -3.66 12.43 21.89
N LEU A 290 -3.71 12.14 20.59
CA LEU A 290 -3.57 13.10 19.50
C LEU A 290 -4.60 12.77 18.41
N SER A 291 -5.86 13.14 18.67
CA SER A 291 -6.77 13.54 17.59
C SER A 291 -6.62 15.05 17.40
N THR A 292 -5.43 15.49 17.00
CA THR A 292 -5.25 16.87 16.50
C THR A 292 -5.73 17.00 15.06
N GLY A 293 -6.01 15.88 14.38
CA GLY A 293 -6.80 15.87 13.15
C GLY A 293 -8.26 16.13 13.46
N SER A 294 -8.92 16.85 12.57
CA SER A 294 -10.36 17.08 12.67
C SER A 294 -11.08 15.73 12.63
N ALA A 295 -12.24 15.60 13.26
CA ALA A 295 -13.07 14.40 13.11
C ALA A 295 -13.47 14.15 11.63
N ASP A 296 -13.27 15.14 10.77
CA ASP A 296 -13.64 15.18 9.36
C ASP A 296 -12.49 14.75 8.42
N ASP A 297 -11.26 14.53 8.93
CA ASP A 297 -10.13 14.16 8.08
C ASP A 297 -10.33 12.74 7.49
N PRO A 298 -10.23 12.54 6.16
CA PRO A 298 -10.43 11.24 5.53
C PRO A 298 -9.42 10.21 6.06
N PRO A 299 -9.86 9.07 6.65
CA PRO A 299 -8.95 8.10 7.27
C PRO A 299 -7.85 7.56 6.34
N ALA A 300 -8.15 7.36 5.06
CA ALA A 300 -7.18 6.92 4.06
C ALA A 300 -6.08 7.97 3.85
N ALA A 301 -6.47 9.25 3.69
CA ALA A 301 -5.53 10.35 3.50
C ALA A 301 -4.58 10.48 4.70
N ALA A 302 -5.10 10.34 5.92
CA ALA A 302 -4.27 10.39 7.13
C ALA A 302 -3.26 9.25 7.21
N ALA A 303 -3.65 8.02 6.85
CA ALA A 303 -2.74 6.87 6.84
C ALA A 303 -1.62 7.04 5.79
N ILE A 304 -1.96 7.54 4.60
CA ILE A 304 -1.00 7.78 3.52
C ILE A 304 -0.05 8.93 3.88
N ALA A 305 -0.59 10.06 4.34
CA ALA A 305 0.19 11.24 4.71
C ALA A 305 1.17 10.97 5.87
N ASP A 306 0.79 10.18 6.88
CA ASP A 306 1.68 9.77 7.97
C ASP A 306 2.92 9.03 7.45
N GLN A 307 2.74 8.12 6.47
CA GLN A 307 3.84 7.34 5.92
C GLN A 307 4.68 8.12 4.92
N ILE A 308 4.08 9.03 4.14
CA ILE A 308 4.84 9.97 3.30
C ILE A 308 5.69 10.89 4.18
N THR A 309 5.13 11.39 5.29
CA THR A 309 5.88 12.23 6.24
C THR A 309 7.08 11.48 6.81
N GLN A 310 6.92 10.20 7.17
CA GLN A 310 8.03 9.35 7.61
C GLN A 310 9.07 9.11 6.51
N LEU A 311 8.62 8.90 5.27
CA LEU A 311 9.51 8.71 4.11
C LEU A 311 10.40 9.94 3.85
N LEU A 312 9.86 11.13 4.11
CA LEU A 312 10.53 12.41 3.93
C LEU A 312 11.37 12.83 5.15
N ASP A 313 11.18 12.22 6.32
CA ASP A 313 11.94 12.53 7.53
C ASP A 313 13.29 11.78 7.53
N PRO A 314 14.43 12.49 7.41
CA PRO A 314 15.75 11.86 7.42
C PRO A 314 16.12 11.24 8.79
N ARG A 315 15.34 11.53 9.83
CA ARG A 315 15.53 10.98 11.18
C ARG A 315 14.63 9.79 11.48
N ALA A 316 13.70 9.46 10.58
CA ALA A 316 12.85 8.29 10.75
C ALA A 316 13.72 7.03 10.80
N ALA A 317 13.46 6.16 11.77
CA ALA A 317 14.14 4.88 11.86
C ALA A 317 13.84 4.06 10.58
N PRO A 318 14.87 3.44 9.97
CA PRO A 318 14.64 2.57 8.83
C PRO A 318 13.79 1.39 9.26
N MET A 319 12.67 1.18 8.57
CA MET A 319 11.85 -0.02 8.76
C MET A 319 12.42 -1.16 7.91
N PRO A 320 12.34 -2.42 8.39
CA PRO A 320 12.73 -3.58 7.60
C PRO A 320 12.00 -3.58 6.24
N PRO A 321 12.74 -3.82 5.14
CA PRO A 321 12.14 -3.90 3.82
C PRO A 321 11.17 -5.09 3.75
N SER A 322 10.18 -5.01 2.85
CA SER A 322 9.35 -6.18 2.52
C SER A 322 10.19 -7.23 1.81
N ASP A 323 9.97 -8.50 2.10
CA ASP A 323 10.42 -9.59 1.22
C ASP A 323 9.49 -9.64 0.01
N LEU A 324 9.78 -8.78 -0.97
CA LEU A 324 8.92 -8.56 -2.13
C LEU A 324 8.72 -9.84 -2.95
N ALA A 325 9.74 -10.68 -3.07
CA ALA A 325 9.63 -11.93 -3.81
C ALA A 325 8.59 -12.85 -3.17
N THR A 326 8.71 -13.09 -1.86
CA THR A 326 7.78 -13.95 -1.12
C THR A 326 6.37 -13.36 -1.06
N VAL A 327 6.25 -12.05 -0.80
CA VAL A 327 4.94 -11.37 -0.74
C VAL A 327 4.23 -11.43 -2.10
N LEU A 328 4.94 -11.16 -3.21
CA LEU A 328 4.35 -11.24 -4.54
C LEU A 328 3.93 -12.67 -4.89
N ALA A 329 4.74 -13.68 -4.54
CA ALA A 329 4.34 -15.07 -4.72
C ALA A 329 3.10 -15.45 -3.89
N MET A 330 2.94 -14.89 -2.68
CA MET A 330 1.71 -15.05 -1.89
C MET A 330 0.50 -14.41 -2.57
N CYS A 331 0.66 -13.22 -3.15
CA CYS A 331 -0.39 -12.55 -3.91
C CYS A 331 -0.77 -13.34 -5.18
N GLU A 332 0.21 -13.80 -5.95
CA GLU A 332 0.01 -14.61 -7.16
C GLU A 332 -0.66 -15.95 -6.85
N ALA A 333 -0.31 -16.59 -5.72
CA ALA A 333 -0.98 -17.81 -5.26
C ALA A 333 -2.47 -17.56 -4.95
N ALA A 334 -2.80 -16.42 -4.33
CA ALA A 334 -4.20 -16.06 -4.08
C ALA A 334 -4.98 -15.83 -5.39
N LEU A 335 -4.40 -15.11 -6.36
CA LEU A 335 -5.02 -14.86 -7.66
C LEU A 335 -5.20 -16.15 -8.47
N LEU A 336 -4.16 -17.01 -8.49
CA LEU A 336 -4.23 -18.33 -9.13
C LEU A 336 -5.30 -19.20 -8.46
N SER A 337 -5.35 -19.24 -7.13
CA SER A 337 -6.33 -20.02 -6.38
C SER A 337 -7.77 -19.57 -6.66
N ALA A 338 -8.01 -18.25 -6.64
CA ALA A 338 -9.33 -17.68 -6.94
C ALA A 338 -9.82 -18.02 -8.35
N ARG A 339 -8.90 -18.22 -9.29
CA ARG A 339 -9.18 -18.64 -10.67
C ARG A 339 -9.40 -20.14 -10.81
N THR A 340 -8.55 -20.97 -10.20
CA THR A 340 -8.58 -22.43 -10.36
C THR A 340 -9.58 -23.10 -9.44
N GLY A 341 -10.01 -22.41 -8.37
CA GLY A 341 -10.79 -23.00 -7.28
C GLY A 341 -10.02 -24.06 -6.51
N GLN A 342 -8.68 -24.07 -6.61
CA GLN A 342 -7.80 -25.00 -5.91
C GLN A 342 -6.87 -24.24 -4.96
N PRO A 343 -6.46 -24.83 -3.83
CA PRO A 343 -5.41 -24.25 -2.99
C PRO A 343 -4.06 -24.22 -3.71
N GLU A 344 -3.36 -23.10 -3.63
CA GLU A 344 -2.08 -22.87 -4.30
C GLU A 344 -0.95 -22.62 -3.31
N SER A 345 0.29 -22.96 -3.68
CA SER A 345 1.48 -22.83 -2.81
C SER A 345 2.42 -21.72 -3.29
N PRO A 346 2.66 -20.66 -2.48
CA PRO A 346 3.61 -19.60 -2.83
C PRO A 346 5.02 -20.11 -3.12
N ALA A 347 5.50 -21.08 -2.32
CA ALA A 347 6.81 -21.72 -2.52
C ALA A 347 6.96 -22.37 -3.90
N THR A 348 5.88 -22.93 -4.45
CA THR A 348 5.88 -23.50 -5.81
C THR A 348 6.01 -22.40 -6.86
N LEU A 349 5.29 -21.29 -6.72
CA LEU A 349 5.40 -20.14 -7.63
C LEU A 349 6.80 -19.51 -7.60
N LEU A 350 7.39 -19.35 -6.41
CA LEU A 350 8.77 -18.89 -6.26
C LEU A 350 9.77 -19.78 -7.02
N ARG A 351 9.65 -21.12 -6.86
CA ARG A 351 10.51 -22.07 -7.58
C ARG A 351 10.32 -22.02 -9.09
N MET A 352 9.07 -21.91 -9.55
CA MET A 352 8.76 -21.77 -10.98
C MET A 352 9.33 -20.48 -11.56
N ALA A 353 9.25 -19.38 -10.82
CA ALA A 353 9.85 -18.13 -11.22
C ALA A 353 11.37 -18.27 -11.33
N GLN A 354 12.03 -18.90 -10.34
CA GLN A 354 13.50 -19.10 -10.33
C GLN A 354 14.02 -20.02 -11.44
N ALA A 355 13.19 -20.95 -11.94
CA ALA A 355 13.57 -21.86 -13.03
C ALA A 355 13.55 -21.21 -14.43
N ARG A 356 13.02 -19.99 -14.57
CA ARG A 356 12.97 -19.20 -15.82
C ARG A 356 14.07 -18.15 -15.85
#